data_AF-A0A3B0WZ29-F1
#
_entry.id   AF-A0A3B0WZ29-F1
#
_cell.length_a   1.000
_cell.length_b   1.000
_cell.length_c   1.000
_cell.angle_alpha   90.00
_cell.angle_beta   90.00
_cell.angle_gamma   90.00
#
_symmetry.space_group_name_H-M   'P 1'
#
loop_
_entity.id
_entity.type
_entity.pdbx_description
1 polymer ?
#
loop_
_entity_poly.entity_id
_entity_poly.type
_entity_poly.pdbx_seq_one_letter_code
_entity_poly.pdbx_strand_id
1 'polypeptide(L)'
;MNHISWIDIPALATQQPLHFLSKAEVRSWPFIGWFAERVGTLFIQRGVAGAASKSLSEITHCLEQGGNVAIFPEGTTTDGTSMRTFHGRLLQAAIDAKIKIQPVALHYPHESGSNPYVRYVGEMSFIDSLFSLTQAKSIDVELHYLQPITLHLQQANNVSRKQLAQLAQQAIARKLKLDNFPEKA
;
A
#
# COMPACT_ATOMS: atom_id res chain seq x y z
N MET A 1 -1.27 -3.06 1.77
CA MET A 1 -0.91 -2.45 3.07
C MET A 1 -1.73 -1.18 3.25
N ASN A 2 -1.98 -0.73 4.47
CA ASN A 2 -2.42 0.64 4.71
C ASN A 2 -1.31 1.64 4.32
N HIS A 3 -1.64 2.92 4.16
CA HIS A 3 -0.66 3.92 3.73
C HIS A 3 -0.69 5.16 4.64
N ILE A 4 0.42 5.48 5.28
CA ILE A 4 0.56 6.62 6.20
C ILE A 4 1.48 7.69 5.61
N SER A 5 2.57 7.28 4.95
CA SER A 5 3.59 8.21 4.48
C SER A 5 4.36 7.68 3.28
N TRP A 6 5.05 8.57 2.57
CA TRP A 6 5.97 8.17 1.51
C TRP A 6 7.12 7.30 2.04
N ILE A 7 7.48 7.41 3.34
CA ILE A 7 8.49 6.56 3.98
C ILE A 7 8.05 5.10 4.18
N ASP A 8 6.77 4.78 3.96
CA ASP A 8 6.27 3.40 3.98
C ASP A 8 6.97 2.52 2.93
N ILE A 9 7.30 3.13 1.77
CA ILE A 9 7.96 2.46 0.64
C ILE A 9 9.38 2.03 1.02
N PRO A 10 10.31 2.93 1.43
CA PRO A 10 11.64 2.51 1.85
C PRO A 10 11.60 1.57 3.05
N ALA A 11 10.69 1.79 4.03
CA ALA A 11 10.54 0.88 5.16
C ALA A 11 10.24 -0.56 4.68
N LEU A 12 9.29 -0.73 3.77
CA LEU A 12 8.94 -2.05 3.24
C LEU A 12 10.02 -2.62 2.31
N ALA A 13 10.70 -1.78 1.53
CA ALA A 13 11.77 -2.19 0.61
C ALA A 13 12.99 -2.79 1.35
N THR A 14 13.17 -2.51 2.64
CA THR A 14 14.21 -3.17 3.46
C THR A 14 13.95 -4.64 3.72
N GLN A 15 12.70 -5.12 3.58
CA GLN A 15 12.31 -6.46 4.01
C GLN A 15 12.47 -7.51 2.91
N GLN A 16 12.14 -7.15 1.67
CA GLN A 16 12.25 -8.04 0.51
C GLN A 16 12.25 -7.24 -0.79
N PRO A 17 12.76 -7.80 -1.90
CA PRO A 17 12.62 -7.20 -3.23
C PRO A 17 11.14 -7.03 -3.58
N LEU A 18 10.72 -5.78 -3.79
CA LEU A 18 9.33 -5.41 -4.05
C LEU A 18 9.26 -4.39 -5.18
N HIS A 19 8.28 -4.58 -6.05
CA HIS A 19 7.82 -3.55 -6.97
C HIS A 19 6.71 -2.74 -6.30
N PHE A 20 6.84 -1.41 -6.33
CA PHE A 20 5.82 -0.52 -5.76
C PHE A 20 4.97 0.09 -6.86
N LEU A 21 3.75 0.52 -6.54
CA LEU A 21 2.94 1.33 -7.44
C LEU A 21 2.97 2.78 -6.99
N SER A 22 3.40 3.68 -7.87
CA SER A 22 3.37 5.11 -7.60
C SER A 22 2.69 5.88 -8.73
N LYS A 23 2.26 7.10 -8.44
CA LYS A 23 1.70 7.97 -9.48
C LYS A 23 2.81 8.41 -10.43
N ALA A 24 2.51 8.52 -11.72
CA ALA A 24 3.49 8.91 -12.72
C ALA A 24 4.18 10.26 -12.42
N GLU A 25 3.50 11.18 -11.75
CA GLU A 25 4.06 12.48 -11.36
C GLU A 25 5.18 12.37 -10.31
N VAL A 26 5.20 11.29 -9.50
CA VAL A 26 6.28 11.06 -8.51
C VAL A 26 7.62 10.82 -9.22
N ARG A 27 7.59 10.35 -10.47
CA ARG A 27 8.79 10.16 -11.27
C ARG A 27 9.59 11.45 -11.49
N SER A 28 8.91 12.60 -11.55
CA SER A 28 9.58 13.90 -11.75
C SER A 28 10.08 14.53 -10.46
N TRP A 29 9.86 13.91 -9.30
CA TRP A 29 10.29 14.47 -8.03
C TRP A 29 11.81 14.28 -7.85
N PRO A 30 12.55 15.34 -7.47
CA PRO A 30 13.99 15.22 -7.23
C PRO A 30 14.25 14.23 -6.08
N PHE A 31 15.26 13.39 -6.25
CA PHE A 31 15.65 12.27 -5.35
C PHE A 31 14.61 11.15 -5.20
N ILE A 32 13.34 11.46 -4.95
CA ILE A 32 12.27 10.46 -4.79
C ILE A 32 11.94 9.76 -6.09
N GLY A 33 11.87 10.47 -7.22
CA GLY A 33 11.65 9.86 -8.53
C GLY A 33 12.78 8.89 -8.90
N TRP A 34 14.03 9.31 -8.68
CA TRP A 34 15.22 8.46 -8.86
C TRP A 34 15.20 7.23 -7.94
N PHE A 35 14.86 7.41 -6.66
CA PHE A 35 14.78 6.31 -5.70
C PHE A 35 13.65 5.35 -6.07
N ALA A 36 12.47 5.86 -6.41
CA ALA A 36 11.31 5.09 -6.85
C ALA A 36 11.64 4.23 -8.08
N GLU A 37 12.33 4.79 -9.08
CA GLU A 37 12.83 4.02 -10.23
C GLU A 37 13.79 2.91 -9.80
N ARG A 38 14.73 3.20 -8.89
CA ARG A 38 15.73 2.24 -8.40
C ARG A 38 15.13 1.10 -7.60
N VAL A 39 14.03 1.33 -6.87
CA VAL A 39 13.30 0.28 -6.13
C VAL A 39 12.24 -0.42 -6.98
N GLY A 40 12.30 -0.29 -8.32
CA GLY A 40 11.43 -1.05 -9.22
C GLY A 40 9.97 -0.60 -9.21
N THR A 41 9.70 0.68 -8.94
CA THR A 41 8.35 1.23 -8.91
C THR A 41 7.70 1.22 -10.31
N LEU A 42 6.55 0.56 -10.41
CA LEU A 42 5.64 0.61 -11.54
C LEU A 42 4.81 1.92 -11.45
N PHE A 43 5.03 2.82 -12.40
CA PHE A 43 4.36 4.12 -12.42
C PHE A 43 3.00 4.04 -13.12
N ILE A 44 1.93 4.36 -12.40
CA ILE A 44 0.56 4.37 -12.92
C ILE A 44 0.21 5.77 -13.40
N GLN A 45 -0.16 5.90 -14.68
CA GLN A 45 -0.79 7.10 -15.22
C GLN A 45 -2.30 7.08 -14.91
N ARG A 46 -2.82 8.16 -14.32
CA ARG A 46 -4.27 8.36 -14.11
C ARG A 46 -4.81 9.31 -15.18
N GLY A 47 -6.06 9.12 -15.61
CA GLY A 47 -6.74 10.02 -16.56
C GLY A 47 -6.51 9.71 -18.05
N VAL A 48 -5.62 8.77 -18.38
CA VAL A 48 -5.44 8.29 -19.76
C VAL A 48 -6.27 7.03 -19.99
N ALA A 49 -6.99 6.98 -21.11
CA ALA A 49 -7.77 5.80 -21.50
C ALA A 49 -6.86 4.56 -21.57
N GLY A 50 -7.27 3.46 -20.92
CA GLY A 50 -6.52 2.20 -20.93
C GLY A 50 -5.30 2.14 -19.99
N ALA A 51 -4.84 3.24 -19.40
CA ALA A 51 -3.65 3.23 -18.54
C ALA A 51 -3.78 2.25 -17.36
N ALA A 52 -4.95 2.21 -16.73
CA ALA A 52 -5.16 1.31 -15.61
C ALA A 52 -5.34 -0.18 -16.02
N SER A 53 -5.67 -0.47 -17.27
CA SER A 53 -5.62 -1.85 -17.80
C SER A 53 -4.17 -2.25 -18.10
N LYS A 54 -3.37 -1.32 -18.64
CA LYS A 54 -1.93 -1.52 -18.84
C LYS A 54 -1.21 -1.79 -17.52
N SER A 55 -1.44 -0.99 -16.48
CA SER A 55 -0.86 -1.22 -15.15
C SER A 55 -1.27 -2.57 -14.57
N LEU A 56 -2.52 -2.99 -14.78
CA LEU A 56 -2.96 -4.31 -14.34
C LEU A 56 -2.17 -5.42 -15.05
N SER A 57 -2.02 -5.33 -16.37
CA SER A 57 -1.25 -6.30 -17.16
C SER A 57 0.22 -6.37 -16.73
N GLU A 58 0.85 -5.22 -16.46
CA GLU A 58 2.24 -5.16 -16.00
C GLU A 58 2.41 -5.80 -14.62
N ILE A 59 1.47 -5.55 -13.69
CA ILE A 59 1.46 -6.20 -12.38
C ILE A 59 1.26 -7.71 -12.54
N THR A 60 0.26 -8.15 -13.30
CA THR A 60 0.00 -9.58 -13.53
C THR A 60 1.25 -10.28 -14.06
N HIS A 61 1.89 -9.71 -15.09
CA HIS A 61 3.10 -10.28 -15.67
C HIS A 61 4.25 -10.35 -14.64
N CYS A 62 4.47 -9.30 -13.86
CA CYS A 62 5.48 -9.29 -12.79
C CYS A 62 5.24 -10.42 -11.78
N LEU A 63 3.99 -10.65 -11.39
CA LEU A 63 3.61 -11.69 -10.42
C LEU A 63 3.81 -13.10 -11.01
N GLU A 64 3.47 -13.29 -12.29
CA GLU A 64 3.68 -14.56 -13.01
C GLU A 64 5.16 -14.93 -13.14
N GLN A 65 6.06 -13.93 -13.21
CA GLN A 65 7.51 -14.14 -13.20
C GLN A 65 8.09 -14.38 -11.78
N GLY A 66 7.24 -14.49 -10.75
CA GLY A 66 7.66 -14.71 -9.37
C GLY A 66 8.08 -13.43 -8.63
N GLY A 67 7.84 -12.26 -9.20
CA GLY A 67 8.07 -10.97 -8.54
C GLY A 67 7.01 -10.69 -7.45
N ASN A 68 7.34 -9.80 -6.52
CA ASN A 68 6.40 -9.32 -5.50
C ASN A 68 5.98 -7.89 -5.81
N VAL A 69 4.68 -7.60 -5.70
CA VAL A 69 4.14 -6.25 -5.90
C VAL A 69 3.46 -5.75 -4.63
N ALA A 70 3.95 -4.64 -4.09
CA ALA A 70 3.34 -3.92 -2.99
C ALA A 70 2.34 -2.88 -3.50
N ILE A 71 1.12 -2.94 -2.98
CA ILE A 71 0.05 -1.99 -3.32
C ILE A 71 -0.53 -1.32 -2.08
N PHE A 72 -0.99 -0.08 -2.27
CA PHE A 72 -1.70 0.75 -1.29
C PHE A 72 -3.15 0.98 -1.76
N PRO A 73 -4.10 0.10 -1.40
CA PRO A 73 -5.44 0.11 -1.98
C PRO A 73 -6.29 1.35 -1.61
N GLU A 74 -5.87 2.12 -0.61
CA GLU A 74 -6.49 3.40 -0.23
C GLU A 74 -6.31 4.47 -1.31
N GLY A 75 -5.27 4.34 -2.13
CA GLY A 75 -4.95 5.27 -3.22
C GLY A 75 -4.42 6.64 -2.78
N THR A 76 -4.27 6.84 -1.46
CA THR A 76 -3.74 8.02 -0.76
C THR A 76 -3.26 7.61 0.63
N THR A 77 -2.53 8.48 1.30
CA THR A 77 -2.08 8.35 2.70
C THR A 77 -3.15 8.80 3.71
N THR A 78 -3.06 8.28 4.95
CA THR A 78 -3.82 8.70 6.14
C THR A 78 -2.86 9.07 7.28
N ASP A 79 -3.39 9.51 8.42
CA ASP A 79 -2.60 9.84 9.61
C ASP A 79 -2.30 8.62 10.50
N GLY A 80 -2.70 7.41 10.08
CA GLY A 80 -2.53 6.17 10.84
C GLY A 80 -3.59 5.91 11.92
N THR A 81 -4.51 6.86 12.19
CA THR A 81 -5.60 6.67 13.18
C THR A 81 -6.86 6.06 12.57
N SER A 82 -6.93 6.05 11.25
CA SER A 82 -8.04 5.50 10.49
C SER A 82 -7.56 4.97 9.15
N MET A 83 -8.42 4.16 8.52
CA MET A 83 -8.14 3.55 7.22
C MET A 83 -9.30 3.84 6.28
N ARG A 84 -8.96 4.23 5.04
CA ARG A 84 -9.96 4.45 3.99
C ARG A 84 -10.35 3.13 3.35
N THR A 85 -11.40 3.18 2.54
CA THR A 85 -11.86 2.04 1.73
C THR A 85 -10.74 1.51 0.84
N PHE A 86 -10.53 0.20 0.88
CA PHE A 86 -9.60 -0.46 -0.03
C PHE A 86 -10.23 -0.69 -1.39
N HIS A 87 -9.64 -0.13 -2.44
CA HIS A 87 -10.08 -0.34 -3.81
C HIS A 87 -9.49 -1.63 -4.39
N GLY A 88 -10.34 -2.61 -4.69
CA GLY A 88 -9.91 -3.93 -5.17
C GLY A 88 -9.45 -4.01 -6.63
N ARG A 89 -9.39 -2.91 -7.40
CA ARG A 89 -9.08 -2.96 -8.84
C ARG A 89 -7.76 -3.68 -9.14
N LEU A 90 -6.70 -3.35 -8.40
CA LEU A 90 -5.36 -3.90 -8.60
C LEU A 90 -5.22 -5.33 -8.06
N LEU A 91 -6.10 -5.76 -7.16
CA LEU A 91 -6.14 -7.14 -6.69
C LEU A 91 -6.59 -8.12 -7.77
N GLN A 92 -7.17 -7.62 -8.87
CA GLN A 92 -7.46 -8.46 -10.03
C GLN A 92 -6.18 -9.12 -10.57
N ALA A 93 -5.02 -8.45 -10.51
CA ALA A 93 -3.78 -9.02 -11.00
C ALA A 93 -3.35 -10.25 -10.18
N ALA A 94 -3.61 -10.25 -8.87
CA ALA A 94 -3.35 -11.41 -8.03
C ALA A 94 -4.30 -12.58 -8.36
N ILE A 95 -5.56 -12.29 -8.70
CA ILE A 95 -6.53 -13.29 -9.17
C ILE A 95 -6.05 -13.90 -10.49
N ASP A 96 -5.71 -13.05 -11.46
CA ASP A 96 -5.31 -13.47 -12.81
C ASP A 96 -4.01 -14.29 -12.78
N ALA A 97 -3.01 -13.84 -11.99
CA ALA A 97 -1.75 -14.54 -11.79
C ALA A 97 -1.87 -15.78 -10.85
N LYS A 98 -3.04 -16.00 -10.24
CA LYS A 98 -3.31 -17.09 -9.28
C LYS A 98 -2.30 -17.14 -8.13
N ILE A 99 -2.04 -15.99 -7.52
CA ILE A 99 -1.12 -15.88 -6.39
C ILE A 99 -1.80 -15.46 -5.09
N LYS A 100 -1.24 -15.88 -3.95
CA LYS A 100 -1.74 -15.46 -2.62
C LYS A 100 -1.63 -13.94 -2.46
N ILE A 101 -2.59 -13.34 -1.76
CA ILE A 101 -2.51 -11.94 -1.34
C ILE A 101 -1.99 -11.91 0.11
N GLN A 102 -0.99 -11.09 0.38
CA GLN A 102 -0.41 -10.93 1.71
C GLN A 102 -0.84 -9.58 2.31
N PRO A 103 -1.83 -9.54 3.23
CA PRO A 103 -2.11 -8.32 3.97
C PRO A 103 -0.93 -8.01 4.89
N VAL A 104 -0.51 -6.75 4.90
CA VAL A 104 0.52 -6.22 5.79
C VAL A 104 -0.08 -5.01 6.47
N ALA A 105 -0.01 -4.97 7.79
CA ALA A 105 -0.40 -3.80 8.58
C ALA A 105 0.87 -3.04 8.96
N LEU A 106 0.88 -1.74 8.67
CA LEU A 106 1.99 -0.84 8.95
C LEU A 106 1.58 0.13 10.05
N HIS A 107 2.45 0.31 11.03
CA HIS A 107 2.22 1.16 12.19
C HIS A 107 3.51 1.92 12.53
N TYR A 108 3.38 3.21 12.85
CA TYR A 108 4.44 4.02 13.43
C TYR A 108 4.06 4.33 14.87
N PRO A 109 4.58 3.57 15.86
CA PRO A 109 4.28 3.79 17.26
C PRO A 109 4.62 5.22 17.68
N HIS A 110 3.72 5.84 18.44
CA HIS A 110 3.94 7.14 19.06
C HIS A 110 3.02 7.30 20.28
N GLU A 111 3.45 8.05 21.29
CA GLU A 111 2.69 8.25 22.53
C GLU A 111 1.31 8.88 22.29
N SER A 112 1.19 9.74 21.28
CA SER A 112 -0.08 10.36 20.86
C SER A 112 -0.95 9.48 19.97
N GLY A 113 -0.60 8.21 19.75
CA GLY A 113 -1.31 7.28 18.86
C GLY A 113 -0.99 7.47 17.38
N SER A 114 -1.06 8.70 16.86
CA SER A 114 -0.53 9.06 15.53
C SER A 114 0.86 9.69 15.66
N ASN A 115 1.82 9.24 14.86
CA ASN A 115 3.16 9.83 14.83
C ASN A 115 3.15 11.14 14.01
N PRO A 116 3.28 12.33 14.66
CA PRO A 116 3.15 13.62 13.98
C PRO A 116 4.31 13.91 13.02
N TYR A 117 5.46 13.26 13.22
CA TYR A 117 6.64 13.43 12.38
C TYR A 117 6.54 12.69 11.06
N VAL A 118 5.75 11.61 11.03
CA VAL A 118 5.68 10.68 9.88
C VAL A 118 4.50 10.95 8.96
N ARG A 119 3.33 11.30 9.53
CA ARG A 119 2.07 11.46 8.77
C ARG A 119 2.26 12.36 7.55
N TYR A 120 1.81 11.91 6.38
CA TYR A 120 1.85 12.70 5.15
C TYR A 120 0.42 12.92 4.65
N VAL A 121 -0.25 13.97 5.14
CA VAL A 121 -1.69 14.18 4.91
C VAL A 121 -2.04 15.64 4.61
N GLY A 122 -3.19 15.86 3.97
CA GLY A 122 -3.70 17.19 3.65
C GLY A 122 -2.84 17.88 2.58
N GLU A 123 -2.59 19.17 2.80
CA GLU A 123 -1.79 20.04 1.91
C GLU A 123 -0.29 20.01 2.23
N MET A 124 0.17 19.04 3.03
CA MET A 124 1.58 18.92 3.39
C MET A 124 2.43 18.66 2.14
N SER A 125 3.45 19.49 1.92
CA SER A 125 4.41 19.25 0.85
C SER A 125 5.42 18.18 1.25
N PHE A 126 6.10 17.60 0.26
CA PHE A 126 7.20 16.67 0.50
C PHE A 126 8.29 17.27 1.40
N ILE A 127 8.62 18.55 1.19
CA ILE A 127 9.67 19.24 1.95
C ILE A 127 9.24 19.44 3.41
N ASP A 128 7.98 19.79 3.66
CA ASP A 128 7.45 19.91 5.02
C ASP A 128 7.54 18.57 5.76
N SER A 129 7.17 17.48 5.08
CA SER A 129 7.29 16.12 5.61
C SER A 129 8.74 15.75 5.91
N LEU A 130 9.66 16.06 5.00
CA LEU A 130 11.08 15.80 5.20
C LEU A 130 11.63 16.55 6.42
N PHE A 131 11.31 17.84 6.58
CA PHE A 131 11.69 18.60 7.77
C PHE A 131 11.04 18.06 9.03
N SER A 132 9.77 17.61 8.97
CA SER A 132 9.09 16.98 10.10
C SER A 132 9.83 15.74 10.59
N LEU A 133 10.28 14.88 9.66
CA LEU A 133 11.05 13.68 9.99
C LEU A 133 12.37 14.01 10.72
N THR A 134 13.06 15.10 10.35
CA THR A 134 14.31 15.50 11.02
C THR A 134 14.14 15.96 12.47
N GLN A 135 12.91 16.30 12.87
CA GLN A 135 12.60 16.71 14.25
C GLN A 135 12.40 15.51 15.18
N ALA A 136 12.21 14.30 14.63
CA ALA A 136 12.13 13.08 15.41
C ALA A 136 13.54 12.63 15.86
N LYS A 137 13.68 12.25 17.13
CA LYS A 137 14.93 11.64 17.63
C LYS A 137 15.15 10.25 17.03
N SER A 138 14.07 9.48 16.92
CA SER A 138 14.02 8.16 16.30
C SER A 138 12.61 7.92 15.76
N ILE A 139 12.51 7.07 14.74
CA ILE A 139 11.23 6.66 14.16
C ILE A 139 11.26 5.14 14.08
N ASP A 140 10.42 4.51 14.87
CA ASP A 140 10.19 3.08 14.81
C ASP A 140 9.05 2.78 13.82
N VAL A 141 9.22 1.72 13.04
CA VAL A 141 8.20 1.22 12.12
C VAL A 141 7.94 -0.25 12.40
N GLU A 142 6.67 -0.59 12.54
CA GLU A 142 6.23 -1.97 12.70
C GLU A 142 5.52 -2.45 11.44
N LEU A 143 5.98 -3.58 10.92
CA LEU A 143 5.39 -4.26 9.77
C LEU A 143 4.84 -5.61 10.22
N HIS A 144 3.52 -5.74 10.24
CA HIS A 144 2.84 -6.95 10.67
C HIS A 144 2.29 -7.71 9.45
N TYR A 145 2.97 -8.78 9.07
CA TYR A 145 2.53 -9.69 8.02
C TYR A 145 1.41 -10.60 8.54
N LEU A 146 0.22 -10.48 7.97
CA LEU A 146 -0.98 -11.18 8.46
C LEU A 146 -1.18 -12.52 7.74
N GLN A 147 -2.27 -13.22 8.05
CA GLN A 147 -2.60 -14.47 7.35
C GLN A 147 -2.81 -14.20 5.84
N PRO A 148 -2.13 -14.94 4.94
CA PRO A 148 -2.35 -14.81 3.50
C PRO A 148 -3.78 -15.14 3.11
N ILE A 149 -4.34 -14.37 2.17
CA ILE A 149 -5.65 -14.61 1.58
C ILE A 149 -5.48 -15.44 0.31
N THR A 150 -6.02 -16.66 0.34
CA THR A 150 -5.96 -17.64 -0.76
C THR A 150 -7.33 -18.04 -1.29
N LEU A 151 -8.42 -17.41 -0.82
CA LEU A 151 -9.80 -17.78 -1.16
C LEU A 151 -10.05 -17.88 -2.66
N HIS A 152 -9.52 -16.94 -3.44
CA HIS A 152 -9.66 -16.91 -4.90
C HIS A 152 -8.89 -18.04 -5.62
N LEU A 153 -7.92 -18.68 -4.95
CA LEU A 153 -7.20 -19.85 -5.46
C LEU A 153 -8.01 -21.14 -5.27
N GLN A 154 -8.84 -21.18 -4.24
CA GLN A 154 -9.65 -22.34 -3.87
C GLN A 154 -11.03 -22.32 -4.55
N GLN A 155 -11.57 -21.14 -4.85
CA GLN A 155 -12.91 -20.93 -5.38
C GLN A 155 -12.88 -20.00 -6.60
N ALA A 156 -12.30 -20.48 -7.70
CA ALA A 156 -11.93 -19.67 -8.88
C ALA A 156 -13.06 -18.78 -9.47
N ASN A 157 -14.33 -19.15 -9.29
CA ASN A 157 -15.45 -18.43 -9.93
C ASN A 157 -16.34 -17.61 -8.98
N ASN A 158 -16.07 -17.55 -7.67
CA ASN A 158 -17.02 -16.96 -6.71
C ASN A 158 -16.46 -15.84 -5.82
N VAL A 159 -15.20 -15.44 -6.04
CA VAL A 159 -14.52 -14.46 -5.18
C VAL A 159 -14.25 -13.19 -5.96
N SER A 160 -14.98 -12.13 -5.64
CA SER A 160 -14.77 -10.82 -6.25
C SER A 160 -13.54 -10.12 -5.67
N ARG A 161 -12.87 -9.33 -6.51
CA ARG A 161 -11.78 -8.43 -6.09
C ARG A 161 -12.19 -7.46 -4.96
N LYS A 162 -13.49 -7.12 -4.86
CA LYS A 162 -14.05 -6.30 -3.77
C LYS A 162 -14.03 -7.05 -2.44
N GLN A 163 -14.42 -8.33 -2.43
CA GLN A 163 -14.35 -9.16 -1.24
C GLN A 163 -12.91 -9.34 -0.76
N LEU A 164 -11.95 -9.57 -1.66
CA LEU A 164 -10.53 -9.66 -1.30
C LEU A 164 -10.02 -8.37 -0.65
N ALA A 165 -10.39 -7.22 -1.20
CA ALA A 165 -10.05 -5.91 -0.64
C ALA A 165 -10.62 -5.74 0.78
N GLN A 166 -11.89 -6.08 0.97
CA GLN A 166 -12.56 -6.02 2.28
C GLN A 166 -11.91 -6.95 3.30
N LEU A 167 -11.57 -8.19 2.92
CA LEU A 167 -10.89 -9.13 3.81
C LEU A 167 -9.51 -8.61 4.24
N ALA A 168 -8.73 -8.08 3.30
CA ALA A 168 -7.42 -7.49 3.62
C ALA A 168 -7.57 -6.27 4.53
N GLN A 169 -8.55 -5.40 4.25
CA GLN A 169 -8.83 -4.21 5.03
C GLN A 169 -9.23 -4.57 6.47
N GLN A 170 -10.15 -5.52 6.65
CA GLN A 170 -10.60 -6.00 7.96
C GLN A 170 -9.46 -6.65 8.75
N ALA A 171 -8.63 -7.46 8.10
CA ALA A 171 -7.47 -8.08 8.75
C ALA A 171 -6.50 -7.01 9.29
N ILE A 172 -6.19 -5.99 8.49
CA ILE A 172 -5.31 -4.89 8.89
C ILE A 172 -5.97 -4.06 9.99
N ALA A 173 -7.25 -3.70 9.85
CA ALA A 173 -7.96 -2.89 10.84
C ALA A 173 -8.01 -3.58 12.21
N ARG A 174 -8.28 -4.90 12.24
CA ARG A 174 -8.25 -5.70 13.47
C ARG A 174 -6.87 -5.72 14.10
N LYS A 175 -5.81 -5.88 13.29
CA LYS A 175 -4.44 -5.87 13.81
C LYS A 175 -4.07 -4.51 14.42
N LEU A 176 -4.48 -3.43 13.79
CA LEU A 176 -4.21 -2.06 14.22
C LEU A 176 -5.20 -1.51 15.25
N LYS A 177 -6.24 -2.29 15.61
CA LYS A 177 -7.31 -1.88 16.53
C LYS A 177 -7.97 -0.54 16.16
N LEU A 178 -8.31 -0.39 14.87
CA LEU A 178 -8.95 0.84 14.38
C LEU A 178 -10.47 0.77 14.55
N ASP A 179 -11.05 1.71 15.29
CA ASP A 179 -12.45 1.69 15.75
C ASP A 179 -13.51 1.99 14.66
N ASN A 180 -13.10 2.41 13.46
CA ASN A 180 -14.01 2.85 12.38
C ASN A 180 -14.42 1.75 11.38
N PHE A 181 -14.37 0.48 11.75
CA PHE A 181 -14.94 -0.59 10.93
C PHE A 181 -16.21 -1.12 11.55
N PRO A 182 -17.37 -1.06 10.86
CA PRO A 182 -18.53 -1.78 11.33
C PRO A 182 -18.17 -3.27 11.35
N GLU A 183 -18.09 -3.85 12.54
CA GLU A 183 -18.39 -5.27 12.70
C GLU A 183 -19.73 -5.47 12.02
N LYS A 184 -19.76 -6.33 10.99
CA LYS A 184 -21.00 -6.62 10.28
C LYS A 184 -22.06 -7.04 11.30
N ALA A 185 -23.16 -6.29 11.34
CA ALA A 185 -24.46 -6.81 11.72
C ALA A 185 -24.87 -7.95 10.77
#